data_AF-A0A521A1U8-F1
#
_entry.id   AF-A0A521A1U8-F1
#
_cell.length_a   1.000
_cell.length_b   1.000
_cell.length_c   1.000
_cell.angle_alpha   90.00
_cell.angle_beta   90.00
_cell.angle_gamma   90.00
#
_symmetry.space_group_name_H-M   'P 1'
#
loop_
_entity.id
_entity.type
_entity.pdbx_description
1 polymer ?
#
loop_
_entity_poly.entity_id
_entity_poly.type
_entity_poly.pdbx_seq_one_letter_code
_entity_poly.pdbx_strand_id
1 'polypeptide(L)'
;MNRTQKSFCPILIILCCLSCSIFAQVSISEANDNLKNGKTALAISQFEQIIETFKDDENPNLDSLISAYEGLQYCYTVRFKLDSSIIVLKQAEDYFQSIGDDTRFLEFTVPRAEMYYLMSKFDEAKDIYFEALNNNNLSRDNRKRASLRVANIFMGKANKEKAYEYISKICIHRKGYMNKNIILLGR
;
A
#
# COMPACT_ATOMS: atom_id res chain seq x y z
N MET A 1 -41.91 30.83 8.71
CA MET A 1 -40.56 31.19 8.23
C MET A 1 -39.99 29.97 7.51
N ASN A 2 -39.85 30.10 6.19
CA ASN A 2 -39.54 29.02 5.25
C ASN A 2 -38.06 28.62 5.33
N ARG A 3 -37.79 27.31 5.50
CA ARG A 3 -36.49 26.70 5.20
C ARG A 3 -36.34 26.63 3.69
N THR A 4 -35.50 27.47 3.11
CA THR A 4 -35.06 27.35 1.71
C THR A 4 -34.19 26.10 1.57
N GLN A 5 -34.76 25.02 1.03
CA GLN A 5 -34.00 23.96 0.38
C GLN A 5 -33.24 24.60 -0.80
N LYS A 6 -31.93 24.78 -0.66
CA LYS A 6 -31.06 25.09 -1.81
C LYS A 6 -31.05 23.84 -2.70
N SER A 7 -31.77 23.88 -3.82
CA SER A 7 -31.58 22.90 -4.88
C SER A 7 -30.20 23.12 -5.50
N PHE A 8 -29.22 22.33 -5.09
CA PHE A 8 -27.93 22.33 -5.76
C PHE A 8 -28.10 21.73 -7.16
N CYS A 9 -27.66 22.47 -8.18
CA CYS A 9 -27.75 22.04 -9.56
C CYS A 9 -26.77 20.87 -9.77
N PRO A 10 -27.24 19.66 -10.13
CA PRO A 10 -26.37 18.48 -10.24
C PRO A 10 -25.26 18.65 -11.28
N ILE A 11 -25.48 19.49 -12.31
CA ILE A 11 -24.47 19.82 -13.33
C ILE A 11 -23.28 20.58 -12.73
N LEU A 12 -23.52 21.47 -11.75
CA LEU A 12 -22.47 22.26 -11.09
C LEU A 12 -21.62 21.39 -10.16
N ILE A 13 -22.24 20.40 -9.49
CA ILE A 13 -21.55 19.40 -8.67
C ILE A 13 -20.65 18.52 -9.55
N ILE A 14 -21.17 18.03 -10.68
CA ILE A 14 -20.42 17.17 -11.61
C ILE A 14 -19.20 17.89 -12.20
N LEU A 15 -19.34 19.15 -12.61
CA LEU A 15 -18.23 19.95 -13.13
C LEU A 15 -17.15 20.20 -12.07
N CYS A 16 -17.54 20.42 -10.81
CA CYS A 16 -16.61 20.62 -9.70
C CYS A 16 -15.82 19.34 -9.40
N CYS A 17 -16.50 18.18 -9.31
CA CYS A 17 -15.85 16.87 -9.08
C CYS A 17 -14.90 16.45 -10.21
N LEU A 18 -15.24 16.75 -11.47
CA LEU A 18 -14.38 16.48 -12.62
C LEU A 18 -13.11 17.36 -12.59
N SER A 19 -13.25 18.64 -12.28
CA SER A 19 -12.10 19.55 -12.17
C SER A 19 -11.16 19.15 -11.02
N CYS A 20 -11.70 18.70 -9.90
CA CYS A 20 -10.95 18.23 -8.74
C CYS A 20 -10.15 16.95 -9.06
N SER A 21 -10.79 16.00 -9.75
CA SER A 21 -10.15 14.75 -10.17
C SER A 21 -9.02 14.96 -11.18
N ILE A 22 -9.21 15.85 -12.17
CA ILE A 22 -8.17 16.16 -13.16
C ILE A 22 -6.98 16.85 -12.50
N PHE A 23 -7.25 17.81 -11.59
CA PHE A 23 -6.19 18.49 -10.85
C PHE A 23 -5.35 17.51 -10.02
N ALA A 24 -6.00 16.60 -9.28
CA ALA A 24 -5.31 15.59 -8.49
C ALA A 24 -4.37 14.72 -9.35
N GLN A 25 -4.85 14.25 -10.50
CA GLN A 25 -4.07 13.41 -11.41
C GLN A 25 -2.86 14.15 -12.01
N VAL A 26 -3.03 15.42 -12.38
CA VAL A 26 -1.92 16.25 -12.89
C VAL A 26 -0.86 16.43 -11.80
N SER A 27 -1.25 16.76 -10.57
CA SER A 27 -0.33 16.92 -9.44
C SER A 27 0.43 15.62 -9.13
N ILE A 28 -0.24 14.47 -9.16
CA ILE A 28 0.41 13.15 -8.99
C ILE A 28 1.42 12.88 -10.12
N SER A 29 1.07 13.18 -11.38
CA SER A 29 1.99 13.00 -12.51
C SER A 29 3.24 13.86 -12.35
N GLU A 30 3.08 15.12 -11.96
CA GLU A 30 4.19 16.04 -11.75
C GLU A 30 5.11 15.57 -10.61
N ALA A 31 4.53 15.14 -9.49
CA ALA A 31 5.28 14.60 -8.36
C ALA A 31 6.09 13.35 -8.74
N ASN A 32 5.49 12.44 -9.52
CA ASN A 32 6.15 11.26 -10.05
C ASN A 32 7.29 11.61 -11.02
N ASP A 33 7.12 12.63 -11.86
CA ASP A 33 8.18 13.05 -12.77
C ASP A 33 9.34 13.72 -12.02
N ASN A 34 9.05 14.49 -10.96
CA ASN A 34 10.09 14.99 -10.06
C ASN A 34 10.86 13.86 -9.38
N LEU A 35 10.18 12.81 -8.95
CA LEU A 35 10.80 11.61 -8.40
C LEU A 35 11.71 10.91 -9.42
N LYS A 36 11.25 10.68 -10.65
CA LYS A 36 12.07 10.08 -11.74
C LYS A 36 13.31 10.92 -12.06
N ASN A 37 13.19 12.24 -11.96
CA ASN A 37 14.29 13.18 -12.19
C ASN A 37 15.22 13.35 -10.96
N GLY A 38 15.05 12.54 -9.90
CA GLY A 38 15.87 12.60 -8.69
C GLY A 38 15.59 13.81 -7.79
N LYS A 39 14.56 14.61 -8.09
CA LYS A 39 14.11 15.75 -7.29
C LYS A 39 13.24 15.28 -6.12
N THR A 40 13.74 14.34 -5.33
CA THR A 40 12.97 13.65 -4.29
C THR A 40 12.42 14.59 -3.23
N ALA A 41 13.13 15.67 -2.88
CA ALA A 41 12.63 16.66 -1.92
C ALA A 41 11.39 17.42 -2.43
N LEU A 42 11.36 17.76 -3.72
CA LEU A 42 10.22 18.42 -4.33
C LEU A 42 9.03 17.46 -4.44
N ALA A 43 9.29 16.21 -4.85
CA ALA A 43 8.26 15.17 -4.90
C ALA A 43 7.60 14.94 -3.53
N ILE A 44 8.39 14.92 -2.44
CA ILE A 44 7.88 14.82 -1.06
C ILE A 44 6.87 15.95 -0.78
N SER A 45 7.28 17.21 -0.97
CA SER A 45 6.40 18.36 -0.69
C SER A 45 5.11 18.32 -1.52
N GLN A 46 5.19 17.86 -2.77
CA GLN A 46 4.01 17.73 -3.62
C GLN A 46 3.07 16.61 -3.16
N PHE A 47 3.59 15.44 -2.79
CA PHE A 47 2.76 14.36 -2.25
C PHE A 47 2.11 14.75 -0.91
N GLU A 48 2.84 15.43 -0.03
CA GLU A 48 2.30 15.96 1.24
C GLU A 48 1.14 16.93 0.97
N GLN A 49 1.33 17.88 0.03
CA GLN A 49 0.28 18.82 -0.35
C GLN A 49 -0.96 18.12 -0.92
N ILE A 50 -0.79 17.09 -1.74
CA ILE A 50 -1.90 16.31 -2.30
C ILE A 50 -2.68 15.63 -1.17
N ILE A 51 -1.97 14.96 -0.23
CA ILE A 51 -2.62 14.31 0.92
C ILE A 51 -3.42 15.32 1.74
N GLU A 52 -2.82 16.47 2.09
CA GLU A 52 -3.50 17.51 2.86
C GLU A 52 -4.72 18.09 2.14
N THR A 53 -4.64 18.24 0.82
CA THR A 53 -5.73 18.81 0.02
C THR A 53 -6.94 17.88 -0.06
N PHE A 54 -6.71 16.56 -0.20
CA PHE A 54 -7.78 15.62 -0.52
C PHE A 54 -8.27 14.75 0.63
N LYS A 55 -7.52 14.62 1.74
CA LYS A 55 -7.90 13.70 2.84
C LYS A 55 -9.20 14.10 3.55
N ASP A 56 -9.51 15.40 3.61
CA ASP A 56 -10.67 15.94 4.32
C ASP A 56 -11.80 16.38 3.35
N ASP A 57 -11.69 16.02 2.07
CA ASP A 57 -12.72 16.31 1.07
C ASP A 57 -13.99 15.47 1.33
N GLU A 58 -15.17 16.01 1.03
CA GLU A 58 -16.46 15.30 1.20
C GLU A 58 -16.54 14.08 0.26
N ASN A 59 -15.86 14.17 -0.89
CA ASN A 59 -15.72 13.07 -1.83
C ASN A 59 -14.26 12.94 -2.30
N PRO A 60 -13.40 12.36 -1.45
CA PRO A 60 -11.96 12.33 -1.70
C PRO A 60 -11.64 11.48 -2.93
N ASN A 61 -10.67 11.94 -3.72
CA ASN A 61 -10.10 11.13 -4.80
C ASN A 61 -9.18 10.06 -4.19
N LEU A 62 -9.79 8.93 -3.81
CA LEU A 62 -9.12 7.86 -3.06
C LEU A 62 -7.92 7.26 -3.82
N ASP A 63 -7.98 7.17 -5.14
CA ASP A 63 -6.88 6.64 -5.96
C ASP A 63 -5.69 7.61 -6.00
N SER A 64 -5.96 8.92 -6.00
CA SER A 64 -4.92 9.95 -5.90
C SER A 64 -4.31 9.98 -4.50
N LEU A 65 -5.12 9.78 -3.45
CA LEU A 65 -4.61 9.64 -2.08
C LEU A 65 -3.71 8.40 -1.94
N ILE A 66 -4.11 7.25 -2.49
CA ILE A 66 -3.26 6.05 -2.51
C ILE A 66 -1.92 6.37 -3.20
N SER A 67 -1.99 6.93 -4.40
CA SER A 67 -0.81 7.27 -5.20
C SER A 67 0.11 8.25 -4.46
N ALA A 68 -0.47 9.21 -3.72
CA ALA A 68 0.30 10.15 -2.93
C ALA A 68 0.98 9.49 -1.72
N TYR A 69 0.27 8.64 -0.98
CA TYR A 69 0.84 7.89 0.14
C TYR A 69 1.95 6.95 -0.32
N GLU A 70 1.73 6.19 -1.40
CA GLU A 70 2.75 5.30 -2.00
C GLU A 70 3.97 6.09 -2.48
N GLY A 71 3.75 7.20 -3.18
CA GLY A 71 4.81 8.08 -3.66
C GLY A 71 5.65 8.68 -2.53
N LEU A 72 5.00 9.18 -1.49
CA LEU A 72 5.64 9.76 -0.31
C LEU A 72 6.44 8.71 0.47
N GLN A 73 5.84 7.54 0.70
CA GLN A 73 6.47 6.38 1.33
C GLN A 73 7.71 5.95 0.56
N TYR A 74 7.62 5.85 -0.77
CA TYR A 74 8.73 5.51 -1.63
C TYR A 74 9.86 6.54 -1.52
N CYS A 75 9.53 7.84 -1.56
CA CYS A 75 10.49 8.92 -1.39
C CYS A 75 11.26 8.82 -0.08
N TYR A 76 10.58 8.53 1.03
CA TYR A 76 11.27 8.33 2.32
C TYR A 76 12.13 7.07 2.32
N THR A 77 11.66 5.99 1.69
CA THR A 77 12.40 4.72 1.61
C THR A 77 13.69 4.84 0.81
N VAL A 78 13.67 5.47 -0.38
CA VAL A 78 14.89 5.67 -1.20
C VAL A 78 15.89 6.61 -0.54
N ARG A 79 15.44 7.45 0.40
CA ARG A 79 16.31 8.29 1.24
C ARG A 79 16.76 7.61 2.53
N PHE A 80 16.50 6.30 2.67
CA PHE A 80 16.80 5.50 3.86
C PHE A 80 16.14 6.03 5.16
N LYS A 81 15.07 6.82 5.05
CA LYS A 81 14.27 7.32 6.18
C LYS A 81 13.13 6.34 6.49
N LEU A 82 13.50 5.14 6.95
CA LEU A 82 12.53 4.05 7.15
C LEU A 82 11.49 4.36 8.23
N ASP A 83 11.85 5.08 9.30
CA ASP A 83 10.90 5.51 10.32
C ASP A 83 9.84 6.47 9.76
N SER A 84 10.25 7.43 8.92
CA SER A 84 9.32 8.34 8.22
C SER A 84 8.41 7.58 7.26
N SER A 85 8.95 6.58 6.55
CA SER A 85 8.18 5.69 5.69
C SER A 85 7.09 4.92 6.47
N ILE A 86 7.42 4.41 7.66
CA ILE A 86 6.45 3.75 8.56
C ILE A 86 5.36 4.71 9.01
N ILE A 87 5.71 5.96 9.36
CA ILE A 87 4.73 6.97 9.78
C ILE A 87 3.71 7.23 8.67
N VAL A 88 4.18 7.44 7.43
CA VAL A 88 3.31 7.68 6.26
C VAL A 88 2.39 6.48 6.01
N LEU A 89 2.91 5.27 6.11
CA LEU A 89 2.12 4.05 5.93
C LEU A 89 1.04 3.90 7.01
N LYS A 90 1.36 4.23 8.27
CA LYS A 90 0.36 4.24 9.35
C LYS A 90 -0.71 5.31 9.14
N GLN A 91 -0.32 6.50 8.68
CA GLN A 91 -1.29 7.56 8.35
C GLN A 91 -2.27 7.10 7.26
N ALA A 92 -1.77 6.39 6.24
CA ALA A 92 -2.62 5.80 5.22
C ALA A 92 -3.55 4.72 5.80
N GLU A 93 -3.02 3.79 6.61
CA GLU A 93 -3.81 2.77 7.32
C GLU A 93 -4.91 3.42 8.16
N ASP A 94 -4.57 4.37 9.03
CA ASP A 94 -5.51 5.07 9.91
C ASP A 94 -6.62 5.77 9.10
N TYR A 95 -6.25 6.42 7.99
CA TYR A 95 -7.20 7.06 7.09
C TYR A 95 -8.18 6.05 6.47
N PHE A 96 -7.68 5.00 5.81
CA PHE A 96 -8.54 4.02 5.14
C PHE A 96 -9.38 3.21 6.13
N GLN A 97 -8.84 2.94 7.33
CA GLN A 97 -9.60 2.35 8.42
C GLN A 97 -10.75 3.25 8.88
N SER A 98 -10.53 4.57 8.97
CA SER A 98 -11.55 5.52 9.42
C SER A 98 -12.76 5.63 8.49
N ILE A 99 -12.54 5.42 7.19
CA ILE A 99 -13.61 5.40 6.18
C ILE A 99 -14.16 3.99 5.89
N GLY A 100 -13.69 2.98 6.64
CA GLY A 100 -14.13 1.58 6.51
C GLY A 100 -13.66 0.86 5.25
N ASP A 101 -12.58 1.33 4.62
CA ASP A 101 -12.00 0.69 3.44
C ASP A 101 -10.91 -0.31 3.84
N ASP A 102 -11.35 -1.50 4.29
CA ASP A 102 -10.47 -2.58 4.73
C ASP A 102 -9.54 -3.07 3.61
N THR A 103 -9.93 -2.92 2.34
CA THR A 103 -9.09 -3.36 1.22
C THR A 103 -7.89 -2.44 1.09
N ARG A 104 -8.11 -1.13 1.04
CA ARG A 104 -7.04 -0.13 0.96
C ARG A 104 -6.22 -0.06 2.25
N PHE A 105 -6.83 -0.28 3.41
CA PHE A 105 -6.07 -0.47 4.67
C PHE A 105 -4.98 -1.54 4.51
N LEU A 106 -5.35 -2.72 3.99
CA LEU A 106 -4.41 -3.84 3.78
C LEU A 106 -3.40 -3.58 2.64
N GLU A 107 -3.64 -2.61 1.76
CA GLU A 107 -2.67 -2.21 0.74
C GLU A 107 -1.40 -1.64 1.38
N PHE A 108 -1.53 -0.92 2.50
CA PHE A 108 -0.41 -0.29 3.22
C PHE A 108 0.21 -1.16 4.32
N THR A 109 -0.50 -2.18 4.81
CA THR A 109 0.01 -3.08 5.86
C THR A 109 1.22 -3.90 5.45
N VAL A 110 1.22 -4.46 4.23
CA VAL A 110 2.37 -5.25 3.74
C VAL A 110 3.60 -4.38 3.49
N PRO A 111 3.52 -3.22 2.81
CA PRO A 111 4.62 -2.26 2.75
C PRO A 111 5.16 -1.85 4.14
N ARG A 112 4.29 -1.70 5.15
CA ARG A 112 4.73 -1.36 6.51
C ARG A 112 5.56 -2.48 7.13
N ALA A 113 5.12 -3.73 6.99
CA ALA A 113 5.92 -4.89 7.39
C ALA A 113 7.25 -4.96 6.62
N GLU A 114 7.27 -4.57 5.34
CA GLU A 114 8.52 -4.48 4.57
C GLU A 114 9.50 -3.47 5.15
N MET A 115 9.02 -2.35 5.71
CA MET A 115 9.92 -1.39 6.38
C MET A 115 10.57 -2.00 7.62
N TYR A 116 9.80 -2.71 8.46
CA TYR A 116 10.37 -3.45 9.60
C TYR A 116 11.38 -4.52 9.14
N TYR A 117 11.08 -5.23 8.05
CA TYR A 117 12.00 -6.19 7.45
C TYR A 117 13.31 -5.53 7.01
N LEU A 118 13.26 -4.37 6.34
CA LEU A 118 14.44 -3.60 5.92
C LEU A 118 15.27 -3.10 7.12
N MET A 119 14.61 -2.81 8.24
CA MET A 119 15.28 -2.49 9.51
C MET A 119 15.82 -3.72 10.26
N SER A 120 15.72 -4.92 9.67
CA SER A 120 16.09 -6.19 10.32
C SER A 120 15.28 -6.53 11.58
N LYS A 121 14.11 -5.90 11.76
CA LYS A 121 13.12 -6.19 12.80
C LYS A 121 12.22 -7.34 12.35
N PHE A 122 12.82 -8.53 12.23
CA PHE A 122 12.20 -9.66 11.55
C PHE A 122 11.01 -10.25 12.30
N ASP A 123 10.99 -10.20 13.64
CA ASP A 123 9.87 -10.74 14.40
C ASP A 123 8.65 -9.82 14.31
N GLU A 124 8.83 -8.50 14.40
CA GLU A 124 7.77 -7.51 14.17
C GLU A 124 7.23 -7.58 12.73
N ALA A 125 8.13 -7.68 11.74
CA ALA A 125 7.72 -7.84 10.34
C ALA A 125 6.91 -9.12 10.13
N LYS A 126 7.36 -10.25 10.71
CA LYS A 126 6.70 -11.55 10.60
C LYS A 126 5.28 -11.52 11.17
N ASP A 127 5.10 -10.91 12.33
CA ASP A 127 3.79 -10.84 13.00
C ASP A 127 2.79 -10.06 12.14
N ILE A 128 3.20 -8.92 11.57
CA ILE A 128 2.36 -8.13 10.66
C ILE A 128 2.07 -8.90 9.37
N TYR A 129 3.05 -9.60 8.78
CA TYR A 129 2.81 -10.43 7.60
C TYR A 129 1.79 -11.54 7.88
N PHE A 130 1.81 -12.15 9.07
CA PHE A 130 0.85 -13.19 9.45
C PHE A 130 -0.55 -12.64 9.60
N GLU A 131 -0.68 -11.50 10.27
CA GLU A 131 -1.96 -10.78 10.37
C GLU A 131 -2.53 -10.50 8.98
N ALA A 132 -1.73 -9.92 8.08
CA ALA A 132 -2.14 -9.64 6.71
C ALA A 132 -2.53 -10.92 5.94
N LEU A 133 -1.75 -12.00 6.04
CA LEU A 133 -2.00 -13.25 5.32
C LEU A 133 -3.27 -13.96 5.78
N ASN A 134 -3.67 -13.79 7.05
CA ASN A 134 -4.91 -14.31 7.60
C ASN A 134 -6.15 -13.51 7.17
N ASN A 135 -5.96 -12.34 6.57
CA ASN A 135 -7.07 -11.54 6.04
C ASN A 135 -7.42 -11.97 4.60
N ASN A 136 -8.71 -12.20 4.33
CA ASN A 136 -9.20 -12.62 3.02
C ASN A 136 -9.20 -11.49 1.98
N ASN A 137 -9.28 -10.23 2.42
CA ASN A 137 -9.29 -9.05 1.54
C ASN A 137 -7.88 -8.67 1.06
N LEU A 138 -6.83 -9.34 1.55
CA LEU A 138 -5.47 -9.07 1.12
C LEU A 138 -5.32 -9.35 -0.38
N SER A 139 -4.89 -8.33 -1.13
CA SER A 139 -4.68 -8.43 -2.57
C SER A 139 -3.73 -9.58 -2.92
N ARG A 140 -3.92 -10.16 -4.10
CA ARG A 140 -3.10 -11.31 -4.56
C ARG A 140 -1.61 -10.99 -4.55
N ASP A 141 -1.23 -9.77 -4.91
CA ASP A 141 0.17 -9.37 -4.97
C ASP A 141 0.74 -9.10 -3.58
N ASN A 142 -0.03 -8.50 -2.67
CA ASN A 142 0.36 -8.40 -1.25
C ASN A 142 0.51 -9.77 -0.60
N ARG A 143 -0.39 -10.71 -0.92
CA ARG A 143 -0.30 -12.10 -0.43
C ARG A 143 0.97 -12.78 -0.90
N LYS A 144 1.36 -12.61 -2.17
CA LYS A 144 2.63 -13.15 -2.69
C LYS A 144 3.83 -12.50 -2.00
N ARG A 145 3.85 -11.16 -1.88
CA ARG A 145 4.93 -10.40 -1.21
C ARG A 145 5.10 -10.85 0.23
N ALA A 146 4.03 -10.87 1.02
CA ALA A 146 4.04 -11.30 2.41
C ALA A 146 4.50 -12.76 2.56
N SER A 147 3.97 -13.68 1.74
CA SER A 147 4.39 -15.09 1.78
C SER A 147 5.88 -15.27 1.47
N LEU A 148 6.42 -14.52 0.50
CA LEU A 148 7.84 -14.56 0.17
C LEU A 148 8.71 -14.07 1.33
N ARG A 149 8.31 -12.97 1.98
CA ARG A 149 9.04 -12.39 3.10
C ARG A 149 9.04 -13.31 4.32
N VAL A 150 7.88 -13.88 4.65
CA VAL A 150 7.76 -14.92 5.69
C VAL A 150 8.67 -16.12 5.40
N ALA A 151 8.68 -16.60 4.15
CA ALA A 151 9.54 -17.71 3.77
C ALA A 151 11.02 -17.36 3.97
N ASN A 152 11.45 -16.16 3.59
CA ASN A 152 12.82 -15.69 3.81
C ASN A 152 13.18 -15.60 5.30
N ILE A 153 12.25 -15.14 6.15
CA ILE A 153 12.43 -15.11 7.60
C ILE A 153 12.64 -16.53 8.15
N PHE A 154 11.83 -17.50 7.73
CA PHE A 154 12.00 -18.90 8.15
C PHE A 154 13.29 -19.54 7.61
N MET A 155 13.68 -19.22 6.37
CA MET A 155 14.97 -19.64 5.82
C MET A 155 16.14 -19.12 6.67
N GLY A 156 16.09 -17.84 7.09
CA GLY A 156 17.08 -17.26 7.98
C GLY A 156 17.14 -17.93 9.35
N LYS A 157 16.00 -18.43 9.85
CA LYS A 157 15.90 -19.21 11.10
C LYS A 157 16.19 -20.72 10.89
N ALA A 158 16.74 -21.12 9.74
CA ALA A 158 17.02 -22.50 9.36
C ALA A 158 15.78 -23.45 9.39
N ASN A 159 14.57 -22.90 9.36
CA ASN A 159 13.32 -23.67 9.33
C ASN A 159 12.84 -23.84 7.88
N LYS A 160 13.48 -24.78 7.17
CA LYS A 160 13.21 -25.04 5.75
C LYS A 160 11.79 -25.53 5.49
N GLU A 161 11.22 -26.33 6.39
CA GLU A 161 9.87 -26.87 6.25
C GLU A 161 8.83 -25.75 6.16
N LYS A 162 8.81 -24.83 7.14
CA LYS A 162 7.90 -23.69 7.12
C LYS A 162 8.18 -22.75 5.95
N ALA A 163 9.46 -22.55 5.59
CA ALA A 163 9.78 -21.74 4.42
C ALA A 163 9.16 -22.31 3.13
N TYR A 164 9.29 -23.62 2.89
CA TYR A 164 8.69 -24.27 1.73
C TYR A 164 7.16 -24.24 1.75
N GLU A 165 6.53 -24.33 2.92
CA GLU A 165 5.08 -24.15 3.07
C GLU A 165 4.63 -22.82 2.46
N TYR A 166 5.27 -21.70 2.84
CA TYR A 166 4.89 -20.38 2.33
C TYR A 166 5.30 -20.15 0.86
N ILE A 167 6.42 -20.72 0.40
CA ILE A 167 6.79 -20.71 -1.02
C ILE A 167 5.72 -21.46 -1.84
N SER A 168 5.21 -22.58 -1.34
CA SER A 168 4.18 -23.36 -2.02
C SER A 168 2.88 -22.56 -2.18
N LYS A 169 2.50 -21.73 -1.19
CA LYS A 169 1.33 -20.84 -1.27
C LYS A 169 1.43 -19.83 -2.42
N ILE A 170 2.65 -19.37 -2.75
CA ILE A 170 2.92 -18.51 -3.91
C ILE A 170 2.72 -19.31 -5.22
N CYS A 171 3.24 -20.55 -5.27
CA CYS A 171 3.23 -21.40 -6.46
C CYS A 171 1.87 -22.06 -6.77
N ILE A 172 1.02 -22.29 -5.77
CA ILE A 172 -0.32 -22.91 -5.96
C ILE A 172 -1.25 -21.99 -6.77
N HIS A 173 -1.03 -20.67 -6.76
CA HIS A 173 -1.70 -19.72 -7.68
C HIS A 173 -1.14 -19.74 -9.11
N ARG A 174 -0.19 -20.64 -9.41
CA ARG A 174 0.48 -20.87 -10.69
C ARG A 174 0.23 -22.29 -11.22
N LYS A 175 -0.81 -22.98 -10.72
CA LYS A 175 -1.24 -24.35 -11.07
C LYS A 175 -1.73 -24.53 -12.53
N GLY A 176 -1.01 -23.95 -13.49
CA GLY A 176 -0.89 -24.47 -14.84
C GLY A 176 0.45 -25.21 -15.09
N TYR A 177 1.48 -25.04 -14.24
CA TYR A 177 2.85 -25.44 -14.63
C TYR A 177 3.71 -26.19 -13.60
N MET A 178 3.24 -26.48 -12.38
CA MET A 178 4.07 -27.15 -11.36
C MET A 178 3.39 -28.41 -10.82
N ASN A 179 3.09 -29.34 -11.72
CA ASN A 179 2.66 -30.69 -11.33
C ASN A 179 3.65 -31.70 -11.92
N LYS A 180 4.66 -32.11 -11.12
CA LYS A 180 5.15 -33.50 -10.97
C LYS A 180 6.47 -33.72 -10.22
N ASN A 181 7.24 -32.70 -9.79
CA ASN A 181 8.61 -32.96 -9.28
C ASN A 181 8.91 -32.59 -7.80
N ILE A 182 7.92 -32.34 -6.93
CA ILE A 182 8.19 -32.01 -5.50
C ILE A 182 8.15 -33.24 -4.58
N ILE A 183 7.79 -34.42 -5.09
CA ILE A 183 7.98 -35.68 -4.36
C ILE A 183 9.34 -36.25 -4.77
N LEU A 184 10.48 -35.75 -4.25
CA LEU A 184 11.77 -36.48 -4.29
C LEU A 184 12.93 -35.89 -3.46
N LEU A 185 12.71 -34.92 -2.56
CA LEU A 185 13.80 -34.40 -1.69
C LEU A 185 13.51 -34.56 -0.19
N GLY A 186 12.97 -35.72 0.18
CA GLY A 186 12.97 -36.24 1.54
C GLY A 186 13.42 -37.69 1.51
N ARG A 187 14.73 -37.90 1.49
CA ARG A 187 15.37 -39.11 2.00
C ARG A 187 16.00 -38.77 3.33
#